data_AF-A0A1S3X7C2-F1
#
_entry.id   AF-A0A1S3X7C2-F1
#
_cell.length_a   1.000
_cell.length_b   1.000
_cell.length_c   1.000
_cell.angle_alpha   90.00
_cell.angle_beta   90.00
_cell.angle_gamma   90.00
#
_symmetry.space_group_name_H-M   'P 1'
#
loop_
_entity.id
_entity.type
_entity.pdbx_description
1 polymer ?
#
loop_
_entity_poly.entity_id
_entity_poly.type
_entity_poly.pdbx_seq_one_letter_code
_entity_poly.pdbx_strand_id
1 'polypeptide(L)'
;MHVQFWPNFPEISNNGMTNLIQESALSLVKSRKKKIEAEGEIIDIKIDPYLRNFSGDVISKACFGSNYLEGEEIFVRLRALEEVCTKRFLFSGIPGMRYLPTKSNREMWGLEKETRKLILKLVKERKKTGYEKDLLQTILEGAENSNLNSNEIDQFIVDNCKNIYLAGFETTAVSATWCLMLLAAYPNWQQKVRAEVHEICNGKIPDFDMIRQMKL
;
A
#
# COMPACT_ATOMS: atom_id res chain seq x y z
N MET A 1 -24.76 -8.65 -4.65
CA MET A 1 -23.68 -7.67 -4.92
C MET A 1 -22.54 -8.46 -5.53
N HIS A 2 -22.51 -8.53 -6.87
CA HIS A 2 -21.42 -9.18 -7.59
C HIS A 2 -20.20 -8.26 -7.50
N VAL A 3 -19.31 -8.52 -6.55
CA VAL A 3 -17.96 -7.98 -6.60
C VAL A 3 -17.27 -8.77 -7.72
N GLN A 4 -17.22 -8.20 -8.92
CA GLN A 4 -16.29 -8.69 -9.93
C GLN A 4 -14.90 -8.48 -9.35
N PHE A 5 -14.33 -9.57 -8.80
CA PHE A 5 -12.90 -9.64 -8.58
C PHE A 5 -12.24 -9.37 -9.92
N TRP A 6 -11.53 -8.25 -9.95
CA TRP A 6 -10.77 -7.67 -11.05
C TRP A 6 -10.24 -8.73 -12.04
N PRO A 7 -10.74 -8.78 -13.29
CA PRO A 7 -10.19 -9.69 -14.28
C PRO A 7 -8.80 -9.27 -14.76
N ASN A 8 -8.46 -7.98 -14.64
CA ASN A 8 -7.25 -7.39 -15.20
C ASN A 8 -6.55 -6.49 -14.17
N PHE A 9 -5.82 -7.08 -13.23
CA PHE A 9 -4.74 -6.33 -12.57
C PHE A 9 -3.77 -5.90 -13.69
N PRO A 10 -3.24 -4.66 -13.70
CA PRO A 10 -2.25 -4.28 -14.67
C PRO A 10 -1.11 -5.28 -14.58
N GLU A 11 -0.65 -5.76 -15.73
CA GLU A 11 0.65 -6.37 -15.85
C GLU A 11 1.71 -5.29 -15.61
N ILE A 12 1.86 -4.84 -14.36
CA ILE A 12 3.16 -4.37 -13.91
C ILE A 12 4.04 -5.59 -14.06
N SER A 13 5.04 -5.52 -14.93
CA SER A 13 5.93 -6.65 -15.12
C SER A 13 6.48 -7.07 -13.77
N ASN A 14 6.68 -8.37 -13.56
CA ASN A 14 7.24 -8.86 -12.30
C ASN A 14 8.55 -8.13 -11.93
N ASN A 15 9.32 -7.74 -12.95
CA ASN A 15 10.52 -6.91 -12.81
C ASN A 15 10.20 -5.49 -12.35
N GLY A 16 9.16 -4.85 -12.91
CA GLY A 16 8.68 -3.54 -12.47
C GLY A 16 8.26 -3.53 -11.01
N MET A 17 7.45 -4.51 -10.58
CA MET A 17 7.06 -4.64 -9.17
C MET A 17 8.28 -4.86 -8.26
N THR A 18 9.21 -5.71 -8.69
CA THR A 18 10.43 -5.99 -7.92
C THR A 18 11.26 -4.71 -7.73
N ASN A 19 11.41 -3.88 -8.76
CA ASN A 19 12.14 -2.62 -8.65
C ASN A 19 11.49 -1.65 -7.64
N LEU A 20 10.17 -1.50 -7.66
CA LEU A 20 9.44 -0.66 -6.70
C LEU A 20 9.63 -1.15 -5.25
N ILE A 21 9.57 -2.47 -5.06
CA ILE A 21 9.83 -3.11 -3.76
C ILE A 21 11.27 -2.87 -3.30
N GLN A 22 12.25 -3.03 -4.19
CA GLN A 22 13.67 -2.80 -3.89
C GLN A 22 13.91 -1.34 -3.46
N GLU A 23 13.43 -0.37 -4.21
CA GLU A 23 13.59 1.06 -3.89
C GLU A 23 13.02 1.39 -2.51
N SER A 24 11.81 0.91 -2.23
CA SER A 24 11.12 1.12 -0.96
C SER A 24 11.86 0.43 0.20
N ALA A 25 12.37 -0.79 -0.03
CA ALA A 25 13.14 -1.55 0.97
C ALA A 25 14.49 -0.89 1.27
N LEU A 26 15.18 -0.40 0.25
CA LEU A 26 16.44 0.33 0.42
C LEU A 26 16.25 1.62 1.21
N SER A 27 15.15 2.35 0.95
CA SER A 27 14.78 3.54 1.72
C SER A 27 14.59 3.19 3.21
N LEU A 28 13.84 2.12 3.51
CA LEU A 28 13.64 1.63 4.87
C LEU A 28 14.96 1.22 5.55
N VAL A 29 15.82 0.47 4.85
CA VAL A 29 17.12 0.05 5.40
C VAL A 29 17.99 1.27 5.69
N LYS A 30 18.01 2.25 4.78
CA LYS A 30 18.75 3.51 4.96
C LYS A 30 18.23 4.31 6.16
N SER A 31 16.91 4.44 6.34
CA SER A 31 16.34 5.14 7.49
C SER A 31 16.67 4.45 8.80
N ARG A 32 16.68 3.11 8.82
CA ARG A 32 17.05 2.32 10.01
C ARG A 32 18.53 2.45 10.36
N LYS A 33 19.42 2.34 9.37
CA LYS A 33 20.87 2.49 9.57
C LYS A 33 21.20 3.86 10.18
N LYS A 34 20.64 4.94 9.64
CA LYS A 34 20.79 6.29 10.19
C LYS A 34 20.36 6.40 11.66
N LYS A 35 19.25 5.73 12.03
CA LYS A 35 18.79 5.72 13.42
C LYS A 35 19.74 4.94 14.33
N ILE A 36 20.26 3.81 13.84
CA ILE A 36 21.24 3.00 14.58
C ILE A 36 22.54 3.77 14.84
N GLU A 37 23.05 4.44 13.82
CA GLU A 37 24.27 5.26 13.92
C GLU A 37 24.12 6.45 14.89
N ALA A 38 22.89 6.93 15.13
CA ALA A 38 22.62 8.08 16.00
C ALA A 38 22.40 7.72 17.48
N GLU A 39 21.90 6.52 17.80
CA GLU A 39 21.39 6.17 19.14
C GLU A 39 22.25 5.15 19.92
N GLY A 40 23.33 4.59 19.33
CA GLY A 40 24.32 3.75 20.03
C GLY A 40 24.21 2.23 19.77
N GLU A 41 24.88 1.41 20.60
CA GLU A 41 25.06 -0.04 20.35
C GLU A 41 23.80 -0.92 20.53
N ILE A 42 22.86 -0.55 21.41
CA ILE A 42 21.62 -1.31 21.65
C ILE A 42 20.42 -0.36 21.58
N ILE A 43 19.50 -0.62 20.65
CA ILE A 43 18.34 0.23 20.38
C ILE A 43 17.08 -0.62 20.27
N ASP A 44 16.06 -0.23 21.02
CA ASP A 44 14.72 -0.79 20.89
C ASP A 44 13.97 -0.14 19.72
N ILE A 45 13.71 -0.92 18.66
CA ILE A 45 13.03 -0.45 17.46
C ILE A 45 11.63 -1.06 17.39
N LYS A 46 10.60 -0.22 17.50
CA LYS A 46 9.24 -0.61 17.12
C LYS A 46 9.17 -0.73 15.59
N ILE A 47 9.11 -1.96 15.07
CA ILE A 47 9.22 -2.25 13.63
C ILE A 47 7.93 -1.94 12.83
N ASP A 48 6.77 -2.01 13.48
CA ASP A 48 5.45 -1.86 12.86
C ASP A 48 5.29 -0.55 12.05
N PRO A 49 5.63 0.66 12.56
CA PRO A 49 5.59 1.88 11.77
C PRO A 49 6.47 1.86 10.52
N TYR A 50 7.63 1.21 10.58
CA TYR A 50 8.52 1.11 9.40
C TYR A 50 7.91 0.23 8.32
N LEU A 51 7.32 -0.91 8.70
CA LEU A 51 6.76 -1.86 7.74
C LEU A 51 5.43 -1.36 7.16
N ARG A 52 4.65 -0.64 7.94
CA ARG A 52 3.50 0.13 7.45
C ARG A 52 3.97 1.15 6.43
N ASN A 53 4.96 1.98 6.74
CA ASN A 53 5.46 2.97 5.78
C ASN A 53 6.04 2.32 4.51
N PHE A 54 6.79 1.23 4.65
CA PHE A 54 7.29 0.46 3.50
C PHE A 54 6.15 -0.07 2.61
N SER A 55 5.14 -0.70 3.22
CA SER A 55 4.00 -1.20 2.45
C SER A 55 3.21 -0.07 1.79
N GLY A 56 3.09 1.08 2.46
CA GLY A 56 2.48 2.30 1.93
C GLY A 56 3.25 2.86 0.74
N ASP A 57 4.58 2.92 0.82
CA ASP A 57 5.44 3.39 -0.26
C ASP A 57 5.34 2.49 -1.50
N VAL A 58 5.43 1.16 -1.30
CA VAL A 58 5.32 0.17 -2.39
C VAL A 58 3.97 0.29 -3.09
N ILE A 59 2.86 0.29 -2.34
CA ILE A 59 1.53 0.38 -2.95
C ILE A 59 1.30 1.76 -3.58
N SER A 60 1.97 2.82 -3.12
CA SER A 60 1.82 4.17 -3.70
C SER A 60 2.45 4.23 -5.08
N LYS A 61 3.69 3.75 -5.16
CA LYS A 61 4.42 3.67 -6.43
C LYS A 61 3.72 2.75 -7.42
N ALA A 62 3.20 1.60 -6.96
CA ALA A 62 2.44 0.70 -7.81
C ALA A 62 1.11 1.34 -8.27
N CYS A 63 0.43 2.09 -7.40
CA CYS A 63 -0.87 2.68 -7.69
C CYS A 63 -0.79 3.89 -8.62
N PHE A 64 0.14 4.79 -8.33
CA PHE A 64 0.16 6.16 -8.83
C PHE A 64 1.44 6.51 -9.59
N GLY A 65 2.37 5.57 -9.75
CA GLY A 65 3.56 5.76 -10.56
C GLY A 65 4.34 7.02 -10.18
N SER A 66 4.53 7.92 -11.14
CA SER A 66 5.19 9.22 -10.94
C SER A 66 4.50 10.16 -9.92
N ASN A 67 3.21 9.95 -9.63
CA ASN A 67 2.42 10.71 -8.65
C ASN A 67 2.35 10.03 -7.26
N TYR A 68 3.33 9.17 -6.93
CA TYR A 68 3.32 8.42 -5.66
C TYR A 68 3.38 9.30 -4.40
N LEU A 69 3.93 10.52 -4.48
CA LEU A 69 3.97 11.45 -3.34
C LEU A 69 2.56 11.96 -3.01
N GLU A 70 1.78 12.36 -4.02
CA GLU A 70 0.37 12.70 -3.85
C GLU A 70 -0.46 11.48 -3.42
N GLY A 71 -0.10 10.30 -3.94
CA GLY A 71 -0.63 9.01 -3.50
C GLY A 71 -0.43 8.74 -2.01
N GLU A 72 0.73 9.10 -1.46
CA GLU A 72 1.04 8.95 -0.04
C GLU A 72 0.10 9.79 0.83
N GLU A 73 -0.25 11.02 0.42
CA GLU A 73 -1.24 11.85 1.13
C GLU A 73 -2.62 11.17 1.15
N ILE A 74 -3.05 10.59 0.02
CA ILE A 74 -4.31 9.83 -0.06
C ILE A 74 -4.29 8.69 0.97
N PHE A 75 -3.18 7.98 1.09
CA PHE A 75 -3.04 6.85 2.00
C PHE A 75 -3.04 7.23 3.47
N VAL A 76 -2.43 8.35 3.83
CA VAL A 76 -2.51 8.87 5.21
C VAL A 76 -3.99 9.09 5.61
N ARG A 77 -4.82 9.62 4.70
CA ARG A 77 -6.25 9.80 4.95
C ARG A 77 -7.01 8.47 5.01
N LEU A 78 -6.66 7.50 4.15
CA LEU A 78 -7.28 6.18 4.17
C LEU A 78 -6.96 5.41 5.45
N ARG A 79 -5.74 5.50 5.97
CA ARG A 79 -5.38 4.93 7.27
C ARG A 79 -6.20 5.54 8.41
N ALA A 80 -6.31 6.88 8.43
CA ALA A 80 -7.13 7.55 9.42
C ALA A 80 -8.60 7.12 9.32
N LEU A 81 -9.12 6.92 8.10
CA LEU A 81 -10.47 6.43 7.86
C LEU A 81 -10.65 5.00 8.40
N GLU A 82 -9.68 4.11 8.15
CA GLU A 82 -9.67 2.74 8.66
C GLU A 82 -9.65 2.70 10.21
N GLU A 83 -8.85 3.56 10.85
CA GLU A 83 -8.79 3.65 12.30
C GLU A 83 -10.15 4.07 12.90
N VAL A 84 -10.83 5.03 12.28
CA VAL A 84 -12.17 5.47 12.69
C VAL A 84 -13.19 4.35 12.48
N CYS A 85 -13.13 3.64 11.35
CA CYS A 85 -14.00 2.50 11.04
C CYS A 85 -13.81 1.35 12.04
N THR A 86 -12.57 1.02 12.39
CA THR A 86 -12.24 -0.08 13.31
C THR A 86 -12.71 0.21 14.74
N LYS A 87 -12.51 1.44 15.23
CA LYS A 87 -13.03 1.88 16.54
C LYS A 87 -14.56 1.77 16.64
N ARG A 88 -15.24 1.76 15.50
CA ARG A 88 -16.69 1.71 15.38
C ARG A 88 -17.24 0.30 15.18
N PHE A 89 -16.41 -0.72 15.02
CA PHE A 89 -16.85 -2.09 14.70
C PHE A 89 -18.03 -2.57 15.57
N LEU A 90 -18.02 -2.26 16.86
CA LEU A 90 -19.10 -2.60 17.81
C LEU A 90 -20.45 -1.91 17.52
N PHE A 91 -20.46 -0.72 16.92
CA PHE A 91 -21.68 0.05 16.60
C PHE A 91 -22.10 -0.06 15.12
N SER A 92 -21.27 -0.66 14.26
CA SER A 92 -21.57 -0.86 12.84
C SER A 92 -22.76 -1.78 12.58
N GLY A 93 -23.13 -2.62 13.55
CA GLY A 93 -24.28 -3.52 13.47
C GLY A 93 -25.65 -2.87 13.71
N ILE A 94 -25.70 -1.59 14.13
CA ILE A 94 -26.97 -0.89 14.39
C ILE A 94 -27.40 -0.11 13.13
N PRO A 95 -28.52 -0.48 12.48
CA PRO A 95 -29.04 0.25 11.32
C PRO A 95 -29.26 1.74 11.64
N GLY A 96 -28.98 2.62 10.68
CA GLY A 96 -29.24 4.06 10.82
C GLY A 96 -28.15 4.86 11.56
N MET A 97 -27.37 4.24 12.45
CA MET A 97 -26.34 4.93 13.24
C MET A 97 -25.28 5.62 12.36
N ARG A 98 -25.00 5.11 11.16
CA ARG A 98 -24.06 5.71 10.20
C ARG A 98 -24.46 7.08 9.66
N TYR A 99 -25.74 7.44 9.76
CA TYR A 99 -26.26 8.71 9.23
C TYR A 99 -26.38 9.80 10.30
N LEU A 100 -26.25 9.46 11.58
CA LEU A 100 -26.34 10.44 12.67
C LEU A 100 -25.09 11.33 12.68
N PRO A 101 -25.18 12.64 12.96
CA PRO A 101 -24.04 13.54 12.92
C PRO A 101 -23.18 13.48 14.20
N THR A 102 -22.80 12.27 14.63
CA THR A 102 -21.89 12.02 15.76
C THR A 102 -20.47 12.52 15.43
N LYS A 103 -19.63 12.75 16.45
CA LYS A 103 -18.23 13.18 16.23
C LYS A 103 -17.48 12.23 15.28
N SER A 104 -17.61 10.92 15.51
CA SER A 104 -16.99 9.89 14.67
C SER A 104 -17.54 9.87 13.25
N ASN A 105 -18.85 10.04 13.04
CA ASN A 105 -19.41 10.09 11.69
C ASN A 105 -18.98 11.35 10.93
N ARG A 106 -18.92 12.50 11.61
CA ARG A 106 -18.43 13.74 11.00
C ARG A 106 -16.97 13.63 10.57
N GLU A 107 -16.14 13.02 11.41
CA GLU A 107 -14.74 12.73 11.10
C GLU A 107 -14.63 11.78 9.89
N MET A 108 -15.38 10.69 9.88
CA MET A 108 -15.46 9.74 8.76
C MET A 108 -15.88 10.43 7.45
N TRP A 109 -16.97 11.21 7.46
CA TRP A 109 -17.42 11.94 6.27
C TRP A 109 -16.40 12.98 5.79
N GLY A 110 -15.70 13.63 6.73
CA GLY A 110 -14.61 14.54 6.42
C GLY A 110 -13.48 13.83 5.66
N LEU A 111 -13.00 12.73 6.22
CA LEU A 111 -11.96 11.90 5.61
C LEU A 111 -12.38 11.34 4.25
N GLU A 112 -13.61 10.80 4.13
CA GLU A 112 -14.15 10.32 2.86
C GLU A 112 -14.18 11.40 1.78
N LYS A 113 -14.59 12.62 2.16
CA LYS A 113 -14.65 13.78 1.25
C LYS A 113 -13.25 14.23 0.82
N GLU A 114 -12.31 14.27 1.74
CA GLU A 114 -10.92 14.63 1.46
C GLU A 114 -10.23 13.60 0.56
N THR A 115 -10.34 12.31 0.89
CA THR A 115 -9.85 11.21 0.07
C THR A 115 -10.43 11.28 -1.34
N ARG A 116 -11.75 11.46 -1.48
CA ARG A 116 -12.39 11.62 -2.81
C ARG A 116 -11.78 12.80 -3.56
N LYS A 117 -11.62 13.95 -2.91
CA LYS A 117 -11.06 15.15 -3.53
C LYS A 117 -9.63 14.93 -4.02
N LEU A 118 -8.78 14.28 -3.22
CA LEU A 118 -7.38 14.01 -3.57
C LEU A 118 -7.28 13.03 -4.75
N ILE A 119 -8.04 11.93 -4.74
CA ILE A 119 -8.05 10.96 -5.84
C ILE A 119 -8.48 11.65 -7.14
N LEU A 120 -9.59 12.40 -7.12
CA LEU A 120 -10.08 13.08 -8.33
C LEU A 120 -9.16 14.21 -8.80
N LYS A 121 -8.40 14.83 -7.89
CA LYS A 121 -7.33 15.78 -8.26
C LYS A 121 -6.23 15.06 -9.03
N LEU A 122 -5.77 13.92 -8.52
CA LEU A 122 -4.72 13.11 -9.13
C LEU A 122 -5.14 12.59 -10.51
N VAL A 123 -6.40 12.13 -10.66
CA VAL A 123 -6.97 11.77 -11.97
C VAL A 123 -6.92 12.93 -12.97
N LYS A 124 -7.26 14.15 -12.54
CA LYS A 124 -7.22 15.34 -13.40
C LYS A 124 -5.80 15.71 -13.80
N GLU A 125 -4.83 15.53 -12.90
CA GLU A 125 -3.41 15.75 -13.18
C GLU A 125 -2.89 14.72 -14.19
N ARG A 126 -3.22 13.43 -13.99
CA ARG A 126 -2.83 12.36 -14.93
C ARG A 126 -3.33 12.61 -16.34
N LYS A 127 -4.59 13.04 -16.48
CA LYS A 127 -5.17 13.40 -17.79
C LYS A 127 -4.43 14.55 -18.51
N LYS A 128 -3.65 15.36 -17.78
CA LYS A 128 -2.82 16.44 -18.35
C LYS A 128 -1.40 16.01 -18.64
N THR A 129 -0.80 15.19 -17.79
CA THR A 129 0.62 14.80 -17.87
C THR A 129 0.86 13.66 -18.87
N GLY A 130 -0.16 12.88 -19.21
CA GLY A 130 -0.12 11.85 -20.24
C GLY A 130 -0.23 10.44 -19.69
N TYR A 131 0.00 9.45 -20.57
CA TYR A 131 -0.15 8.03 -20.27
C TYR A 131 1.04 7.50 -19.46
N GLU A 132 0.77 6.81 -18.36
CA GLU A 132 1.73 6.04 -17.59
C GLU A 132 1.07 4.70 -17.25
N LYS A 133 1.74 3.58 -17.53
CA LYS A 133 1.17 2.24 -17.32
C LYS A 133 1.27 1.83 -15.84
N ASP A 134 0.30 2.27 -15.04
CA ASP A 134 0.13 1.90 -13.63
C ASP A 134 -1.32 1.48 -13.32
N LEU A 135 -1.59 1.14 -12.05
CA LEU A 135 -2.93 0.72 -11.61
C LEU A 135 -3.98 1.80 -11.82
N LEU A 136 -3.65 3.07 -11.59
CA LEU A 136 -4.58 4.17 -11.84
C LEU A 136 -4.99 4.20 -13.31
N GLN A 137 -4.04 4.08 -14.23
CA GLN A 137 -4.34 4.09 -15.66
C GLN A 137 -5.26 2.93 -16.05
N THR A 138 -5.08 1.73 -15.50
CA THR A 138 -6.00 0.60 -15.72
C THR A 138 -7.41 0.86 -15.17
N ILE A 139 -7.53 1.55 -14.02
CA ILE A 139 -8.83 1.97 -13.48
C ILE A 139 -9.50 2.98 -14.43
N LEU A 140 -8.74 3.93 -14.96
CA LEU A 140 -9.25 4.93 -15.90
C LEU A 140 -9.73 4.28 -17.20
N GLU A 141 -8.94 3.38 -17.78
CA GLU A 141 -9.32 2.60 -18.97
C GLU A 141 -10.57 1.74 -18.70
N GLY A 142 -10.66 1.10 -17.54
CA GLY A 142 -11.84 0.34 -17.13
C GLY A 142 -13.10 1.21 -17.01
N ALA A 143 -12.94 2.45 -16.51
CA ALA A 143 -14.04 3.40 -16.41
C ALA A 143 -14.47 3.94 -17.79
N GLU A 144 -13.52 4.20 -18.70
CA GLU A 144 -13.79 4.68 -20.06
C GLU A 144 -14.50 3.62 -20.93
N ASN A 145 -14.21 2.34 -20.72
CA ASN A 145 -14.85 1.23 -21.40
C ASN A 145 -16.21 0.83 -20.79
N SER A 146 -16.70 1.58 -19.79
CA SER A 146 -17.96 1.30 -19.10
C SER A 146 -19.09 2.22 -19.57
N ASN A 147 -20.33 1.73 -19.54
CA ASN A 147 -21.53 2.53 -19.82
C ASN A 147 -21.98 3.33 -18.60
N LEU A 148 -21.04 4.00 -17.92
CA LEU A 148 -21.30 4.78 -16.70
C LEU A 148 -21.44 6.27 -17.01
N ASN A 149 -22.27 6.97 -16.24
CA ASN A 149 -22.31 8.42 -16.28
C ASN A 149 -21.13 9.05 -15.53
N SER A 150 -20.92 10.36 -15.67
CA SER A 150 -19.77 11.05 -15.07
C SER A 150 -19.64 10.88 -13.54
N ASN A 151 -20.76 10.84 -12.79
CA ASN A 151 -20.69 10.68 -11.34
C ASN A 151 -20.39 9.23 -10.94
N GLU A 152 -20.90 8.28 -11.71
CA GLU A 152 -20.59 6.85 -11.55
C GLU A 152 -19.14 6.53 -11.89
N ILE A 153 -18.57 7.18 -12.92
CA ILE A 153 -17.14 7.09 -13.25
C ILE A 153 -16.27 7.57 -12.09
N ASP A 154 -16.57 8.76 -11.54
CA ASP A 154 -15.82 9.29 -10.39
C ASP A 154 -15.92 8.33 -9.18
N GLN A 155 -17.11 7.77 -8.93
CA GLN A 155 -17.32 6.81 -7.85
C GLN A 155 -16.53 5.52 -8.08
N PHE A 156 -16.59 4.98 -9.29
CA PHE A 156 -15.85 3.80 -9.69
C PHE A 156 -14.36 3.98 -9.47
N ILE A 157 -13.79 5.11 -9.90
CA ILE A 157 -12.35 5.38 -9.73
C ILE A 157 -11.99 5.46 -8.24
N VAL A 158 -12.75 6.22 -7.46
CA VAL A 158 -12.50 6.42 -6.02
C VAL A 158 -12.58 5.12 -5.25
N ASP A 159 -13.59 4.29 -5.50
CA ASP A 159 -13.78 3.02 -4.80
C ASP A 159 -12.69 2.00 -5.16
N ASN A 160 -12.29 1.95 -6.43
CA ASN A 160 -11.22 1.06 -6.87
C ASN A 160 -9.85 1.46 -6.27
N CYS A 161 -9.52 2.75 -6.23
CA CYS A 161 -8.32 3.24 -5.53
C CYS A 161 -8.33 2.87 -4.02
N LYS A 162 -9.48 3.03 -3.35
CA LYS A 162 -9.65 2.65 -1.93
C LYS A 162 -9.43 1.15 -1.71
N ASN A 163 -10.05 0.32 -2.56
CA ASN A 163 -9.99 -1.13 -2.46
C ASN A 163 -8.57 -1.66 -2.63
N ILE A 164 -7.81 -1.15 -3.62
CA ILE A 164 -6.43 -1.56 -3.83
C ILE A 164 -5.57 -1.22 -2.61
N TYR A 165 -5.73 -0.02 -2.05
CA TYR A 165 -5.02 0.38 -0.84
C TYR A 165 -5.28 -0.60 0.31
N LEU A 166 -6.56 -0.86 0.62
CA LEU A 166 -6.95 -1.76 1.70
C LEU A 166 -6.41 -3.19 1.48
N ALA A 167 -6.44 -3.67 0.24
CA ALA A 167 -5.96 -5.00 -0.09
C ALA A 167 -4.44 -5.15 0.07
N GLY A 168 -3.67 -4.13 -0.35
CA GLY A 168 -2.21 -4.21 -0.44
C GLY A 168 -1.45 -3.72 0.79
N PHE A 169 -2.00 -2.78 1.55
CA PHE A 169 -1.29 -2.08 2.62
C PHE A 169 -1.20 -2.90 3.92
N GLU A 170 -2.35 -3.14 4.57
CA GLU A 170 -2.38 -3.78 5.88
C GLU A 170 -1.86 -5.21 5.85
N THR A 171 -2.31 -5.99 4.87
CA THR A 171 -1.96 -7.41 4.74
C THR A 171 -0.46 -7.61 4.59
N THR A 172 0.19 -6.81 3.75
CA THR A 172 1.64 -6.86 3.50
C THR A 172 2.42 -6.35 4.71
N ALA A 173 2.01 -5.24 5.32
CA ALA A 173 2.67 -4.69 6.51
C ALA A 173 2.63 -5.69 7.69
N VAL A 174 1.47 -6.29 7.94
CA VAL A 174 1.28 -7.29 9.00
C VAL A 174 2.09 -8.54 8.69
N SER A 175 2.04 -9.07 7.47
CA SER A 175 2.81 -10.26 7.07
C SER A 175 4.31 -10.06 7.23
N ALA A 176 4.84 -8.91 6.80
CA ALA A 176 6.25 -8.56 6.98
C ALA A 176 6.62 -8.41 8.46
N THR A 177 5.72 -7.89 9.29
CA THR A 177 5.93 -7.74 10.74
C THR A 177 6.06 -9.10 11.40
N TRP A 178 5.12 -10.00 11.13
CA TRP A 178 5.16 -11.38 11.65
C TRP A 178 6.38 -12.13 11.14
N CYS A 179 6.73 -12.00 9.85
CA CYS A 179 7.93 -12.60 9.29
C CYS A 179 9.20 -12.17 10.05
N LEU A 180 9.41 -10.86 10.24
CA LEU A 180 10.58 -10.36 10.98
C LEU A 180 10.57 -10.79 12.45
N MET A 181 9.40 -10.82 13.09
CA MET A 181 9.27 -11.28 14.47
C MET A 181 9.61 -12.77 14.59
N LEU A 182 9.13 -13.62 13.68
CA LEU A 182 9.45 -15.05 13.66
C LEU A 182 10.93 -15.28 13.39
N LEU A 183 11.54 -14.57 12.44
CA LEU A 183 12.99 -14.67 12.19
C LEU A 183 13.81 -14.23 13.42
N ALA A 184 13.36 -13.22 14.17
CA ALA A 184 14.01 -12.82 15.41
C ALA A 184 13.86 -13.86 16.54
N ALA A 185 12.69 -14.50 16.64
CA ALA A 185 12.41 -15.54 17.63
C ALA A 185 13.10 -16.88 17.32
N TYR A 186 13.40 -17.16 16.05
CA TYR A 186 14.01 -18.42 15.60
C TYR A 186 15.32 -18.18 14.82
N PRO A 187 16.46 -17.90 15.51
CA PRO A 187 17.73 -17.55 14.88
C PRO A 187 18.27 -18.60 13.90
N ASN A 188 18.02 -19.89 14.15
CA ASN A 188 18.42 -20.96 13.23
C ASN A 188 17.76 -20.82 11.85
N TRP A 189 16.49 -20.40 11.79
CA TRP A 189 15.79 -20.12 10.54
C TRP A 189 16.33 -18.85 9.88
N GLN A 190 16.58 -17.81 10.67
CA GLN A 190 17.18 -16.58 10.18
C GLN A 190 18.56 -16.80 9.53
N GLN A 191 19.40 -17.68 10.11
CA GLN A 191 20.69 -18.04 9.54
C GLN A 191 20.54 -18.80 8.21
N LYS A 192 19.60 -19.74 8.12
CA LYS A 192 19.33 -20.48 6.87
C LYS A 192 18.88 -19.56 5.73
N VAL A 193 17.92 -18.68 6.01
CA VAL A 193 17.43 -17.70 5.02
C VAL A 193 18.56 -16.76 4.59
N ARG A 194 19.39 -16.27 5.52
CA ARG A 194 20.57 -15.44 5.18
C ARG A 194 21.58 -16.20 4.32
N ALA A 195 21.83 -17.47 4.59
CA ALA A 195 22.76 -18.29 3.81
C ALA A 195 22.25 -18.47 2.37
N GLU A 196 20.97 -18.78 2.19
CA GLU A 196 20.35 -18.91 0.86
C GLU A 196 20.42 -17.58 0.07
N VAL A 197 20.07 -16.46 0.71
CA VAL A 197 20.19 -15.13 0.09
C VAL A 197 21.63 -14.82 -0.29
N HIS A 198 22.60 -15.18 0.56
CA HIS A 198 24.02 -14.95 0.26
C HIS A 198 24.50 -15.79 -0.93
N GLU A 199 24.12 -17.07 -0.98
CA GLU A 199 24.45 -17.99 -2.07
C GLU A 199 23.89 -17.53 -3.41
N ILE A 200 22.61 -17.12 -3.45
CA ILE A 200 21.93 -16.74 -4.68
C ILE A 200 22.32 -15.32 -5.13
N CYS A 201 22.30 -14.34 -4.22
CA CYS A 201 22.45 -12.94 -4.59
C CYS A 201 23.91 -12.48 -4.60
N ASN A 202 24.81 -13.17 -3.88
CA ASN A 202 26.24 -12.83 -3.79
C ASN A 202 26.50 -11.34 -3.53
N GLY A 203 25.78 -10.77 -2.56
CA GLY A 203 25.88 -9.35 -2.17
C GLY A 203 25.17 -8.34 -3.08
N LYS A 204 24.53 -8.78 -4.18
CA LYS A 204 23.71 -7.93 -5.04
C LYS A 204 22.30 -7.73 -4.44
N ILE A 205 21.62 -6.68 -4.88
CA ILE A 205 20.19 -6.50 -4.58
C ILE A 205 19.41 -7.59 -5.34
N PRO A 206 18.51 -8.35 -4.68
CA PRO A 206 17.80 -9.46 -5.32
C PRO A 206 16.83 -8.98 -6.40
N ASP A 207 17.03 -9.40 -7.65
CA ASP A 207 16.06 -9.21 -8.75
C ASP A 207 14.99 -10.33 -8.77
N PHE A 208 14.05 -10.24 -9.72
CA PHE A 208 12.94 -11.19 -9.81
C PHE A 208 13.41 -12.63 -10.04
N ASP A 209 14.42 -12.84 -10.89
CA ASP A 209 14.92 -14.17 -11.21
C ASP A 209 15.72 -14.78 -10.05
N MET A 210 16.43 -13.95 -9.28
CA MET A 210 17.07 -14.37 -8.04
C MET A 210 16.05 -14.77 -6.98
N ILE A 211 15.00 -13.96 -6.78
CA ILE A 211 13.94 -14.26 -5.81
C ILE A 211 13.27 -15.61 -6.12
N ARG A 212 13.04 -15.93 -7.41
CA ARG A 212 12.46 -17.21 -7.83
C ARG A 212 13.32 -18.44 -7.52
N GLN A 213 14.62 -18.25 -7.26
CA GLN A 213 15.53 -19.32 -6.91
C GLN A 213 15.57 -19.58 -5.39
N MET A 214 15.07 -18.65 -4.57
CA MET A 214 14.94 -18.82 -3.12
C MET A 214 13.81 -19.80 -2.80
N LYS A 215 14.09 -20.79 -1.95
CA LYS A 215 13.16 -21.90 -1.65
C LYS A 215 12.66 -21.89 -0.21
N LEU A 216 13.33 -21.17 0.69
CA LEU A 216 13.00 -21.09 2.11
C LEU A 216 11.96 -20.01 2.43
#